data_AF-A0A0D7EK39-F1
#
_entry.id   AF-A0A0D7EK39-F1
#
_cell.length_a   1.000
_cell.length_b   1.000
_cell.length_c   1.000
_cell.angle_alpha   90.00
_cell.angle_beta   90.00
_cell.angle_gamma   90.00
#
_symmetry.space_group_name_H-M   'P 1'
#
loop_
_entity.id
_entity.type
_entity.pdbx_description
1 polymer ?
#
loop_
_entity_poly.entity_id
_entity_poly.type
_entity_poly.pdbx_seq_one_letter_code
_entity_poly.pdbx_strand_id
1 'polypeptide(L)'
;YASKAFVLSFSEALHNELGPRGVRVTALCPGPVPTEFQFRAGFKPGVDSAILNVSPAAVARQGYDGLMANKRLVLPGLGIKLVPLLLRLFPRGFVLGAVGRLQRNR
;
A
#
# COMPACT_ATOMS: atom_id res chain seq x y z
N TYR A 1 -12.27 -0.84 1.09
CA TYR A 1 -11.28 0.25 1.27
C TYR A 1 -11.23 0.79 2.69
N ALA A 2 -12.37 1.08 3.33
CA ALA A 2 -12.43 1.65 4.69
C ALA A 2 -11.56 0.92 5.74
N SER A 3 -11.64 -0.41 5.81
CA SER A 3 -10.89 -1.19 6.81
C SER A 3 -9.38 -1.05 6.68
N LYS A 4 -8.84 -0.88 5.47
CA LYS A 4 -7.39 -0.68 5.26
C LYS A 4 -6.95 0.72 5.63
N ALA A 5 -7.79 1.73 5.41
CA ALA A 5 -7.54 3.09 5.89
C ALA A 5 -7.54 3.16 7.43
N PHE A 6 -8.44 2.43 8.08
CA PHE A 6 -8.44 2.28 9.54
C PHE A 6 -7.13 1.65 10.05
N VAL A 7 -6.72 0.50 9.50
CA VAL A 7 -5.48 -0.19 9.91
C VAL A 7 -4.26 0.73 9.75
N LEU A 8 -4.18 1.51 8.66
CA LEU A 8 -3.12 2.50 8.47
C LEU A 8 -3.12 3.53 9.60
N SER A 9 -4.24 4.24 9.79
CA SER A 9 -4.36 5.29 10.81
C SER A 9 -4.05 4.77 12.22
N PHE A 10 -4.60 3.60 12.56
CA PHE A 10 -4.37 2.94 13.85
C PHE A 10 -2.91 2.58 14.06
N SER A 11 -2.24 1.99 13.06
CA SER A 11 -0.83 1.62 13.17
C SER A 11 0.08 2.86 13.30
N GLU A 12 -0.27 3.96 12.63
CA GLU A 12 0.46 5.23 12.72
C GLU A 12 0.33 5.86 14.11
N ALA A 13 -0.86 5.79 14.74
CA ALA A 13 -1.06 6.23 16.12
C ALA A 13 -0.22 5.39 17.10
N LEU A 14 -0.28 4.06 16.98
CA LEU A 14 0.51 3.16 17.83
C LEU A 14 2.01 3.37 17.71
N HIS A 15 2.53 3.64 16.50
CA HIS A 15 3.95 3.97 16.31
C HIS A 15 4.38 5.15 17.19
N ASN A 16 3.55 6.19 17.29
CA ASN A 16 3.84 7.36 18.09
C ASN A 16 3.64 7.09 19.60
N GLU A 17 2.55 6.43 19.97
CA GLU A 17 2.20 6.17 21.38
C GLU A 17 3.13 5.15 22.06
N LEU A 18 3.63 4.19 21.30
CA LEU A 18 4.46 3.09 21.82
C LEU A 18 5.96 3.33 21.60
N GLY A 19 6.35 4.24 20.71
CA GLY A 19 7.74 4.61 20.45
C GLY A 19 8.53 4.98 21.71
N PRO A 20 8.02 5.85 22.62
CA PRO A 20 8.69 6.17 23.88
C PRO A 20 8.89 4.96 24.83
N ARG A 21 8.12 3.87 24.63
CA ARG A 21 8.21 2.63 25.39
C ARG A 21 9.16 1.61 24.74
N GLY A 22 9.88 1.98 23.68
CA GLY A 22 10.80 1.10 22.96
C GLY A 22 10.12 0.09 22.03
N VAL A 23 8.81 0.18 21.84
CA VAL A 23 8.06 -0.72 20.96
C VAL A 23 7.93 -0.08 19.57
N ARG A 24 8.37 -0.82 18.54
CA ARG A 24 8.37 -0.37 17.15
C ARG A 24 7.14 -0.90 16.43
N VAL A 25 6.43 -0.01 15.73
CA VAL A 25 5.26 -0.36 14.91
C VAL A 25 5.46 0.20 13.51
N THR A 26 5.19 -0.59 12.48
CA THR A 26 5.34 -0.20 11.08
C THR A 26 4.14 -0.65 10.27
N ALA A 27 3.49 0.27 9.57
CA ALA A 27 2.48 -0.07 8.58
C ALA A 27 3.14 -0.46 7.25
N LEU A 28 2.89 -1.67 6.77
CA LEU A 28 3.33 -2.13 5.45
C LEU A 28 2.16 -2.02 4.45
N CYS A 29 2.32 -1.20 3.41
CA CYS A 29 1.27 -0.92 2.44
C CYS A 29 1.74 -1.24 1.01
N PRO A 30 1.76 -2.53 0.62
CA PRO A 30 2.10 -2.94 -0.73
C PRO A 30 0.94 -2.70 -1.70
N GLY A 31 1.28 -2.63 -2.99
CA GLY A 31 0.31 -2.88 -4.06
C GLY A 31 -0.12 -4.35 -4.13
N PRO A 32 -0.77 -4.78 -5.22
CA PRO A 32 -1.05 -6.19 -5.46
C PRO A 32 0.24 -7.02 -5.39
N VAL A 33 0.26 -8.10 -4.60
CA VAL A 33 1.43 -8.97 -4.42
C VAL A 33 1.11 -10.38 -4.93
N PRO A 34 1.88 -10.92 -5.90
CA PRO A 34 1.61 -12.20 -6.56
C PRO A 34 1.80 -13.37 -5.58
N THR A 35 0.73 -13.68 -4.85
CA THR A 35 0.64 -14.78 -3.89
C THR A 35 -0.53 -15.68 -4.25
N GLU A 36 -0.56 -16.90 -3.72
CA GLU A 36 -1.65 -17.86 -3.95
C GLU A 36 -3.02 -17.30 -3.54
N PHE A 37 -3.06 -16.36 -2.58
CA PHE A 37 -4.29 -15.68 -2.18
C PHE A 37 -4.96 -14.96 -3.35
N GLN A 38 -4.19 -14.30 -4.22
CA GLN A 38 -4.78 -13.56 -5.35
C GLN A 38 -5.46 -14.51 -6.34
N PHE A 39 -4.84 -15.65 -6.61
CA PHE A 39 -5.43 -16.69 -7.44
C PHE A 39 -6.74 -17.22 -6.82
N ARG A 40 -6.71 -17.57 -5.52
CA ARG A 40 -7.89 -18.07 -4.80
C ARG A 40 -9.01 -17.04 -4.66
N ALA A 41 -8.67 -15.76 -4.56
CA ALA A 41 -9.62 -14.66 -4.48
C ALA A 41 -10.22 -14.29 -5.84
N GLY A 42 -9.89 -15.01 -6.92
CA GLY A 42 -10.39 -14.73 -8.28
C GLY A 42 -9.84 -13.44 -8.87
N PHE A 43 -8.71 -12.94 -8.37
CA PHE A 43 -8.14 -11.69 -8.83
C PHE A 43 -7.46 -11.88 -10.20
N LYS A 44 -8.09 -11.38 -11.26
CA LYS A 44 -7.47 -11.36 -12.59
C LYS A 44 -6.42 -10.24 -12.67
N PRO A 45 -5.18 -10.51 -13.10
CA PRO A 45 -4.18 -9.47 -13.28
C PRO A 45 -4.67 -8.42 -14.29
N GLY A 46 -4.80 -7.16 -13.86
CA GLY A 46 -5.06 -6.02 -14.73
C GLY A 46 -3.79 -5.22 -15.00
N VAL A 47 -3.91 -4.12 -15.74
CA VAL A 47 -2.81 -3.15 -16.01
C VAL A 47 -2.11 -2.65 -14.74
N ASP A 48 -2.82 -2.53 -13.63
CA ASP A 48 -2.28 -2.15 -12.32
C ASP A 48 -1.22 -3.15 -11.79
N SER A 49 -1.30 -4.40 -12.22
CA SER A 49 -0.40 -5.49 -11.82
C SER A 49 0.96 -5.42 -12.51
N ALA A 50 1.13 -4.64 -13.57
CA ALA A 50 2.40 -4.49 -14.29
C ALA A 50 3.31 -3.41 -13.67
N ILE A 51 2.72 -2.31 -13.17
CA ILE A 51 3.45 -1.16 -12.61
C ILE A 51 3.82 -1.38 -11.13
N LEU A 52 3.05 -2.21 -10.43
CA LEU A 52 3.18 -2.45 -8.98
C LEU A 52 3.76 -3.82 -8.63
N ASN A 53 4.29 -4.55 -9.61
CA ASN A 53 4.72 -5.93 -9.44
C ASN A 53 6.03 -6.03 -8.65
N VAL A 54 5.92 -6.07 -7.32
CA VAL A 54 7.03 -6.35 -6.41
C VAL A 54 6.87 -7.79 -5.94
N SER A 55 7.96 -8.58 -6.01
CA SER A 55 7.92 -9.97 -5.58
C SER A 55 7.53 -10.09 -4.10
N PRO A 56 6.83 -11.17 -3.67
CA PRO A 56 6.42 -11.33 -2.27
C PRO A 56 7.62 -11.31 -1.32
N ALA A 57 8.73 -11.92 -1.72
CA ALA A 57 9.98 -11.90 -0.96
C ALA A 57 10.55 -10.47 -0.81
N ALA A 58 10.51 -9.66 -1.87
CA ALA A 58 10.96 -8.27 -1.82
C ALA A 58 10.04 -7.39 -0.95
N VAL A 59 8.72 -7.64 -0.96
CA VAL A 59 7.77 -6.97 -0.06
C VAL A 59 8.07 -7.31 1.39
N ALA A 60 8.29 -8.59 1.70
CA ALA A 60 8.62 -9.04 3.05
C ALA A 60 9.94 -8.44 3.54
N ARG A 61 10.99 -8.49 2.72
CA ARG A 61 12.30 -7.89 3.03
C ARG A 61 12.18 -6.38 3.29
N GLN A 62 11.53 -5.62 2.41
CA GLN A 62 11.33 -4.18 2.60
C GLN A 62 10.52 -3.86 3.86
N GLY A 63 9.53 -4.68 4.20
CA GLY A 63 8.77 -4.56 5.44
C GLY A 63 9.64 -4.76 6.67
N TYR A 64 10.45 -5.82 6.67
CA TYR A 64 11.39 -6.11 7.76
C TYR A 64 12.45 -5.01 7.92
N ASP A 65 13.10 -4.62 6.83
CA ASP A 65 14.13 -3.57 6.85
C ASP A 65 13.56 -2.24 7.34
N GLY A 66 12.32 -1.91 6.94
CA GLY A 66 11.62 -0.71 7.40
C GLY A 66 11.29 -0.76 8.89
N LEU A 67 10.82 -1.90 9.40
CA LEU A 67 10.60 -2.10 10.84
C LEU A 67 11.91 -1.98 11.62
N MET A 68 12.98 -2.59 11.13
CA MET A 68 14.29 -2.53 11.78
C MET A 68 14.84 -1.09 11.82
N ALA A 69 14.61 -0.31 10.77
CA ALA A 69 14.94 1.11 10.71
C ALA A 69 13.94 2.03 11.43
N ASN A 70 12.99 1.49 12.21
CA ASN A 70 11.95 2.23 12.93
C ASN A 70 11.12 3.17 12.02
N LYS A 71 10.82 2.74 10.78
CA LYS A 71 9.98 3.52 9.88
C LYS A 71 8.52 3.33 10.24
N ARG A 72 7.78 4.43 10.39
CA ARG A 72 6.33 4.42 10.62
C ARG A 72 5.54 3.74 9.50
N LEU A 73 5.93 3.98 8.24
CA LEU A 73 5.21 3.52 7.04
C LEU A 73 6.21 3.01 6.00
N VAL A 74 5.92 1.85 5.41
CA VAL A 74 6.68 1.24 4.32
C VAL A 74 5.76 1.05 3.12
N LEU A 75 6.19 1.60 1.99
CA LEU A 75 5.56 1.51 0.69
C LEU A 75 6.51 0.73 -0.26
N PRO A 76 6.30 -0.59 -0.45
CA PRO A 76 7.19 -1.41 -1.26
C PRO A 76 7.19 -1.07 -2.75
N GLY A 77 8.37 -0.77 -3.30
CA GLY A 77 8.54 -0.38 -4.71
C GLY A 77 8.31 1.10 -5.00
N LEU A 78 8.77 1.56 -6.17
CA LEU A 78 8.70 2.98 -6.57
C LEU A 78 7.32 3.37 -7.11
N GLY A 79 6.65 2.46 -7.83
CA GLY A 79 5.33 2.71 -8.40
C GLY A 79 4.29 3.09 -7.33
N ILE A 80 4.23 2.34 -6.22
CA ILE A 80 3.27 2.60 -5.15
C ILE A 80 3.58 3.89 -4.36
N LYS A 81 4.84 4.37 -4.39
CA LYS A 81 5.24 5.64 -3.78
C LYS A 81 4.86 6.84 -4.64
N LEU A 82 4.93 6.69 -5.97
CA LEU A 82 4.64 7.76 -6.91
C LEU A 82 3.14 7.98 -7.12
N VAL A 83 2.32 6.93 -7.05
CA VAL A 83 0.87 7.05 -7.24
C VAL A 83 0.23 8.07 -6.27
N PRO A 84 0.44 8.02 -4.94
CA PRO A 84 -0.11 9.02 -4.02
C PRO A 84 0.38 10.44 -4.29
N LEU A 85 1.64 10.60 -4.72
CA LEU A 85 2.22 11.89 -5.08
C LEU A 85 1.53 12.46 -6.32
N LEU A 86 1.36 11.66 -7.37
CA LEU A 86 0.68 12.05 -8.59
C LEU A 86 -0.79 12.39 -8.31
N LEU A 87 -1.48 11.60 -7.51
CA LEU A 87 -2.88 11.86 -7.13
C LEU A 87 -3.05 13.18 -6.35
N ARG A 88 -2.01 13.65 -5.66
CA ARG A 88 -2.03 14.96 -4.98
C ARG A 88 -1.86 16.14 -5.93
N LEU A 89 -1.28 15.94 -7.11
CA LEU A 89 -1.06 16.98 -8.11
C LEU A 89 -2.27 17.21 -9.02
N PHE A 90 -3.18 16.23 -9.10
CA PHE A 90 -4.37 16.31 -9.97
C PHE A 90 -5.62 16.77 -9.21
N PRO A 91 -6.52 17.55 -9.86
CA PRO A 91 -7.81 17.91 -9.28
C PRO A 91 -8.65 16.69 -8.91
N ARG A 92 -9.29 16.72 -7.73
CA ARG A 92 -10.06 15.59 -7.18
C ARG A 92 -11.16 15.09 -8.13
N GLY A 93 -11.82 15.98 -8.85
CA GLY A 93 -12.86 15.62 -9.83
C GLY A 93 -12.33 14.78 -11.00
N PHE A 94 -11.12 15.08 -11.47
CA PHE A 94 -10.45 14.31 -12.53
C PHE A 94 -10.12 12.89 -12.05
N VAL A 95 -9.54 12.78 -10.85
CA VAL A 95 -9.22 11.50 -10.22
C VAL A 95 -10.48 10.64 -10.05
N LEU A 96 -11.55 11.23 -9.52
CA LEU A 96 -12.82 10.52 -9.33
C LEU A 96 -13.43 10.06 -10.66
N GLY A 97 -13.36 10.89 -11.71
CA GLY A 97 -13.81 10.52 -13.04
C GLY A 97 -13.00 9.37 -13.66
N ALA A 98 -11.68 9.40 -13.52
CA ALA A 98 -10.79 8.34 -14.00
C ALA A 98 -11.03 7.01 -13.27
N VAL A 99 -11.08 7.03 -11.93
CA VAL A 99 -11.38 5.85 -11.11
C VAL A 99 -12.78 5.30 -11.42
N GLY A 100 -13.76 6.17 -11.58
CA GLY A 100 -15.14 5.78 -11.93
C GLY A 100 -15.24 5.07 -13.28
N ARG A 101 -14.46 5.47 -14.29
CA ARG A 101 -14.39 4.75 -15.58
C ARG A 101 -13.72 3.39 -15.45
N LEU A 102 -12.62 3.32 -14.70
CA LEU A 102 -11.90 2.05 -14.47
C LEU A 102 -12.77 1.02 -13.72
N GLN A 103 -13.61 1.47 -12.79
CA GLN A 103 -14.50 0.60 -12.02
C GLN A 103 -15.73 0.14 -12.80
N ARG A 104 -16.24 0.90 -13.77
CA ARG A 104 -17.38 0.49 -14.62
C ARG A 104 -17.01 -0.55 -15.68
N ASN A 105 -15.74 -0.60 -16.06
CA ASN A 105 -15.22 -1.52 -17.08
C ASN A 105 -14.63 -2.81 -16.47
N ARG A 106 -14.82 -3.04 -15.16
CA ARG A 106 -14.49 -4.29 -14.46
C ARG A 106 -15.76 -4.99 -14.01
#